data_AF-I5ASE5-F1
#
_entry.id   AF-I5ASE5-F1
#
_cell.length_a   1.000
_cell.length_b   1.000
_cell.length_c   1.000
_cell.angle_alpha   90.00
_cell.angle_beta   90.00
_cell.angle_gamma   90.00
#
_symmetry.space_group_name_H-M   'P 1'
#
loop_
_entity.id
_entity.type
_entity.pdbx_description
1 polymer ?
#
loop_
_entity_poly.entity_id
_entity_poly.type
_entity_poly.pdbx_seq_one_letter_code
_entity_poly.pdbx_strand_id
1 'polypeptide(L)' 'MQLTITLIDKKSNFNKDIMVNEDQKIGETLAILGNAGFFRGADRKQSGLRIRSGRTGKYVDPGKSYAEEHIYYGDILNII' A
#
# COMPACT_ATOMS: atom_id res chain seq x y z
N MET A 1 -5.98 -8.16 -13.73
CA MET A 1 -7.26 -8.25 -12.98
C MET A 1 -7.35 -7.15 -11.95
N GLN A 2 -8.55 -6.74 -11.51
CA GLN A 2 -8.71 -5.80 -10.39
C GLN A 2 -8.87 -6.56 -9.07
N LEU A 3 -8.22 -6.08 -8.02
CA LEU A 3 -8.36 -6.60 -6.66
C LEU A 3 -8.67 -5.48 -5.68
N THR A 4 -9.51 -5.79 -4.70
CA THR A 4 -9.81 -4.90 -3.58
C THR A 4 -8.95 -5.31 -2.39
N ILE A 5 -8.22 -4.36 -1.83
CA ILE A 5 -7.36 -4.54 -0.65
C ILE A 5 -7.66 -3.48 0.40
N THR A 6 -7.36 -3.79 1.65
CA THR A 6 -7.43 -2.80 2.74
C THR A 6 -6.04 -2.23 2.99
N LEU A 7 -5.90 -0.91 2.85
CA LEU A 7 -4.68 -0.21 3.25
C LEU A 7 -4.88 0.47 4.61
N ILE A 8 -3.96 0.17 5.52
CA ILE A 8 -3.97 0.71 6.89
C ILE A 8 -2.69 1.47 7.14
N ASP A 9 -2.81 2.73 7.53
CA ASP A 9 -1.74 3.55 8.06
C ASP A 9 -2.19 4.18 9.39
N LYS A 10 -1.69 3.62 10.48
CA LYS A 10 -2.07 4.06 11.83
C LYS A 10 -1.65 5.49 12.13
N LYS A 11 -0.57 5.99 11.52
CA LYS A 11 -0.06 7.35 11.80
C LYS A 11 -0.95 8.44 11.23
N SER A 12 -1.57 8.20 10.08
CA SER A 12 -2.52 9.15 9.46
C SER A 12 -3.99 8.87 9.80
N ASN A 13 -4.26 7.81 10.57
CA ASN A 13 -5.60 7.26 10.78
C ASN A 13 -6.29 6.91 9.44
N PHE A 14 -5.51 6.45 8.46
CA PHE A 14 -6.02 5.99 7.18
C PHE A 14 -6.29 4.48 7.28
N ASN A 15 -7.53 4.10 7.05
CA ASN A 15 -7.98 2.71 6.95
C ASN A 15 -9.08 2.69 5.89
N LYS A 16 -8.74 2.25 4.68
CA LYS A 16 -9.65 2.25 3.54
C LYS A 16 -9.43 1.05 2.65
N ASP A 17 -10.54 0.53 2.15
CA ASP A 17 -10.52 -0.38 1.03
C ASP A 17 -10.31 0.40 -0.27
N ILE A 18 -9.39 -0.08 -1.08
CA ILE A 18 -9.10 0.48 -2.40
C ILE A 18 -9.10 -0.62 -3.44
N MET A 19 -9.45 -0.24 -4.67
CA MET A 19 -9.38 -1.10 -5.83
C MET A 19 -8.12 -0.77 -6.61
N VAL A 20 -7.32 -1.78 -6.93
CA VAL A 20 -6.07 -1.65 -7.69
C VAL A 20 -6.02 -2.71 -8.78
N ASN A 21 -5.22 -2.45 -9.81
CA ASN A 21 -4.89 -3.48 -10.78
C ASN A 21 -3.77 -4.36 -10.20
N GLU A 22 -3.89 -5.68 -10.32
CA GLU A 22 -2.91 -6.62 -9.75
C GLU A 22 -1.49 -6.42 -10.33
N ASP A 23 -1.42 -5.98 -11.58
CA ASP A 23 -0.16 -5.73 -12.30
C ASP A 23 0.43 -4.35 -12.01
N GLN A 24 -0.30 -3.47 -11.30
CA GLN A 24 0.18 -2.16 -10.91
C GLN A 24 1.24 -2.27 -9.83
N LYS A 25 2.28 -1.43 -9.89
CA LYS A 25 3.29 -1.39 -8.83
C LYS A 25 2.71 -0.82 -7.55
N ILE A 26 3.05 -1.43 -6.43
CA ILE A 26 2.55 -1.00 -5.12
C ILE A 26 2.98 0.45 -4.81
N GLY A 27 4.20 0.83 -5.21
CA GLY A 27 4.73 2.19 -5.06
C GLY A 27 3.93 3.25 -5.83
N GLU A 28 3.31 2.91 -6.96
CA GLU A 28 2.48 3.86 -7.72
C GLU A 28 1.22 4.21 -6.94
N THR A 29 0.57 3.21 -6.32
CA THR A 29 -0.58 3.43 -5.43
C THR A 29 -0.19 4.33 -4.26
N LEU A 30 0.96 4.09 -3.64
CA LEU A 30 1.45 4.94 -2.55
C LEU A 30 1.71 6.38 -3.01
N ALA A 31 2.29 6.57 -4.19
CA ALA A 31 2.54 7.90 -4.74
C ALA A 31 1.23 8.66 -4.99
N ILE A 32 0.22 8.00 -5.56
CA ILE A 32 -1.11 8.58 -5.78
C ILE A 32 -1.75 9.00 -4.45
N LEU A 33 -1.76 8.10 -3.46
CA LEU A 33 -2.33 8.38 -2.13
C LEU A 33 -1.57 9.48 -1.38
N GLY A 34 -0.24 9.49 -1.49
CA GLY A 34 0.62 10.53 -0.92
C GLY A 34 0.36 11.90 -1.54
N ASN A 35 0.27 11.97 -2.88
CA ASN A 35 -0.01 13.21 -3.61
C ASN A 35 -1.42 13.75 -3.34
N ALA A 36 -2.39 12.86 -3.12
CA ALA A 36 -3.76 13.24 -2.72
C ALA A 36 -3.87 13.67 -1.24
N GLY A 37 -2.77 13.62 -0.48
CA GLY A 37 -2.73 14.08 0.92
C GLY A 37 -3.28 13.09 1.94
N PHE A 38 -3.45 11.81 1.58
CA PHE A 38 -3.93 10.79 2.51
C PHE A 38 -2.89 10.39 3.56
N PHE A 39 -1.60 10.55 3.26
CA PHE A 39 -0.53 10.32 4.22
C PHE A 39 -0.14 11.63 4.89
N ARG A 40 -0.45 11.75 6.19
CA ARG A 40 -0.05 12.90 7.02
C ARG A 40 1.45 12.81 7.37
N GLY A 41 2.17 13.92 7.18
CA GLY A 41 3.58 14.08 7.57
C GLY A 41 4.48 14.51 6.40
N ALA A 42 5.16 15.65 6.54
CA ALA A 42 6.09 16.19 5.53
C ALA A 42 7.25 15.23 5.21
N ASP A 43 7.63 14.37 6.14
CA ASP A 43 8.76 13.41 6.01
C ASP A 43 8.45 12.18 5.17
N ARG A 44 7.18 11.92 4.85
CA ARG A 44 6.78 10.73 4.07
C ARG A 44 6.87 10.95 2.56
N LYS A 45 7.19 12.16 2.13
CA LYS A 45 7.20 12.53 0.70
C LYS A 45 8.33 11.91 -0.11
N GLN A 46 9.38 11.30 0.46
CA GLN A 46 10.54 10.93 -0.37
C GLN A 46 11.30 9.61 -0.13
N SER A 47 11.19 8.84 0.96
CA SER A 47 12.02 7.59 1.02
C SER A 47 11.73 6.51 2.08
N GLY A 48 10.62 6.55 2.83
CA GLY A 48 10.53 5.80 4.10
C GLY A 48 9.42 4.78 4.29
N LEU A 49 8.39 4.77 3.43
CA LEU A 49 7.18 3.98 3.71
C LEU A 49 7.48 2.49 3.54
N ARG A 50 7.48 1.76 4.66
CA ARG A 50 7.55 0.31 4.65
C ARG A 50 6.14 -0.25 4.69
N ILE A 51 5.85 -1.18 3.80
CA ILE A 51 4.55 -1.82 3.72
C ILE A 51 4.71 -3.27 4.17
N ARG A 52 3.86 -3.71 5.07
CA ARG A 52 3.86 -5.07 5.60
C ARG A 52 2.56 -5.77 5.22
N SER A 53 2.66 -6.93 4.58
CA SER A 53 1.52 -7.78 4.30
C SER A 53 0.95 -8.34 5.60
N GLY A 54 -0.35 -8.18 5.82
CA GLY A 54 -1.07 -8.77 6.94
C GLY A 54 -1.15 -10.29 6.85
N ARG A 55 -1.15 -10.85 5.63
CA ARG A 55 -1.20 -12.30 5.38
C ARG A 55 0.10 -12.99 5.78
N THR A 56 1.22 -12.51 5.24
CA THR A 56 2.53 -13.17 5.43
C THR A 56 3.32 -12.60 6.59
N GLY A 57 2.95 -11.42 7.09
CA GLY A 57 3.73 -10.68 8.07
C GLY A 57 5.07 -10.19 7.54
N LYS A 58 5.33 -10.25 6.24
CA LYS A 58 6.59 -9.80 5.60
C LYS A 58 6.45 -8.39 5.02
N TYR A 59 7.58 -7.72 4.88
CA TYR A 59 7.63 -6.49 4.11
C TYR A 59 7.50 -6.80 2.63
N VAL A 60 6.73 -5.98 1.91
CA VAL A 60 6.60 -6.06 0.46
C VAL A 60 7.48 -5.03 -0.21
N ASP A 61 7.92 -5.34 -1.42
CA ASP A 61 8.72 -4.44 -2.25
C ASP A 61 7.81 -3.47 -3.03
N PRO A 62 7.87 -2.14 -2.77
CA PRO A 62 7.09 -1.16 -3.52
C PRO A 62 7.44 -1.08 -5.02
N GLY A 63 8.61 -1.59 -5.42
CA GLY A 63 9.06 -1.63 -6.82
C GLY A 63 8.37 -2.70 -7.66
N LYS A 64 7.69 -3.66 -7.03
CA LYS A 64 6.99 -4.77 -7.66
C LYS A 64 5.48 -4.58 -7.68
N SER A 65 4.81 -5.37 -8.52
CA SER A 65 3.35 -5.42 -8.59
C SER A 65 2.72 -6.15 -7.40
N TYR A 66 1.41 -5.98 -7.24
CA TYR A 66 0.65 -6.75 -6.25
C TYR A 66 0.73 -8.26 -6.53
N ALA A 67 0.67 -8.67 -7.79
CA ALA A 67 0.76 -10.06 -8.19
C ALA A 67 2.15 -10.67 -7.88
N GLU A 68 3.23 -9.94 -8.17
CA GLU A 68 4.61 -10.38 -7.89
C GLU A 68 4.89 -10.54 -6.39
N GLU A 69 4.23 -9.74 -5.55
CA GLU A 69 4.31 -9.83 -4.09
C GLU A 69 3.23 -10.73 -3.47
N HIS A 70 2.50 -11.48 -4.33
CA HIS A 70 1.46 -12.43 -3.93
C HIS A 70 0.38 -11.79 -3.03
N ILE A 71 -0.07 -10.59 -3.42
CA ILE A 71 -1.19 -9.89 -2.78
C ILE A 71 -2.47 -10.23 -3.53
N TYR A 72 -3.48 -10.64 -2.78
CA TYR A 72 -4.75 -11.11 -3.32
C TYR A 72 -5.93 -10.26 -2.84
N TYR A 73 -7.10 -10.49 -3.46
CA TYR A 73 -8.35 -9.90 -3.01
C TYR A 73 -8.59 -10.12 -1.51
N GLY A 74 -8.93 -9.06 -0.80
CA GLY A 74 -9.20 -9.06 0.64
C GLY A 74 -7.95 -8.98 1.52
N ASP A 75 -6.74 -8.92 0.94
CA ASP A 75 -5.53 -8.76 1.74
C ASP A 75 -5.43 -7.37 2.37
N ILE A 76 -4.78 -7.35 3.54
CA ILE A 76 -4.53 -6.14 4.31
C ILE A 76 -3.06 -5.77 4.16
N LEU A 77 -2.78 -4.53 3.79
CA LEU A 77 -1.43 -3.97 3.72
C LEU A 77 -1.28 -2.86 4.77
N ASN A 78 -0.30 -3.03 5.66
CA ASN A 78 -0.01 -2.09 6.74
C ASN A 78 1.16 -1.19 6.36
N ILE A 79 0.92 0.11 6.28
CA ILE A 79 1.93 1.14 6.08
C ILE A 79 2.48 1.54 7.45
N ILE A 80 3.81 1.54 7.58
CA ILE A 80 4.56 1.77 8.83
C ILE A 80 5.36 3.06 8.71
#